data_AF-A0AAE3K694-F1
#
_entry.id   AF-A0AAE3K694-F1
#
_cell.length_a   1.000
_cell.length_b   1.000
_cell.length_c   1.000
_cell.angle_alpha   90.00
_cell.angle_beta   90.00
_cell.angle_gamma   90.00
#
_symmetry.space_group_name_H-M   'P 1'
#
loop_
_entity.id
_entity.type
_entity.pdbx_description
1 polymer ?
#
loop_
_entity_poly.entity_id
_entity_poly.type
_entity_poly.pdbx_seq_one_letter_code
_entity_poly.pdbx_strand_id
1 'polypeptide(L)'
;MYFAGPSVEGVEEALSGKENNPSIPVVREACKCLNAGVAAGKYEKQEVLNRISENVSDEILTYQYAHDDRDVWDYIERRMDYDTTKGSSPITIEEGVRQINNAVVPEAIGVIEVPLPIQGGYLRSPRMALTPGETHDPEVIVEPDTVERSGTPEFDRTGEPWIRHCAWREFGGIPEGHIPNVMESETTDRPIDILAYDGEWDPSKIVAGDEKGEVIGIEAKGVSGVTSNRTQTQLREFLETGVLSQLYLAVPHSEREPAIGVLENDSVLDASVGLLAVDEGGMVEIIREAADLELQYDGYKQKGDTYKTGYGELTIPNGKDVQSPFDLSEWRDPLFDDEDQPVVWEDDPRDFIRTVNGRDELDLSNPNEVREELKQYCDQNRVRAYLLRGLSAAPYAKGKPDDRAPKKGYTRLTLTEFETDDGEYGLDLHFGSGSWEGGYVCLVGEQVDDLVTVLASIDNIEEATVTGQGRVIDLGEFQFGYGQNYEYKLSGEQARPEQLLPLQLRSVETDDGIGVRLQLCEDSKCGVDLVMTEVQRLDFLRTIRVARFGRPSEIPGDNGYERVGPEGDDTWDKRRSIEERHQSDLSVF
;
A
#
# COMPACT_ATOMS: atom_id res chain seq x y z
N MET A 1 18.06 13.35 22.45
CA MET A 1 17.33 13.79 21.22
C MET A 1 15.86 13.52 21.48
N TYR A 2 14.94 14.37 21.04
CA TYR A 2 13.52 14.19 21.34
C TYR A 2 12.72 13.82 20.09
N PHE A 3 11.82 12.84 20.21
CA PHE A 3 10.63 12.72 19.39
C PHE A 3 9.52 13.54 20.04
N ALA A 4 8.82 14.36 19.27
CA ALA A 4 7.74 15.19 19.78
C ALA A 4 6.50 15.02 18.89
N GLY A 5 5.36 14.72 19.49
CA GLY A 5 4.14 14.49 18.73
C GLY A 5 2.89 14.44 19.61
N PRO A 6 1.69 14.48 19.00
CA PRO A 6 0.43 14.47 19.72
C PRO A 6 -0.06 13.08 20.14
N SER A 7 0.50 12.03 19.53
CA SER A 7 0.30 10.64 19.93
C SER A 7 1.68 10.00 20.03
N VAL A 8 2.10 9.70 21.26
CA VAL A 8 3.44 9.20 21.56
C VAL A 8 3.44 7.78 22.13
N GLU A 9 2.26 7.21 22.40
CA GLU A 9 2.06 5.93 23.07
C GLU A 9 2.82 4.80 22.36
N GLY A 10 2.78 4.72 21.03
CA GLY A 10 3.53 3.70 20.28
C GLY A 10 5.05 3.83 20.39
N VAL A 11 5.56 5.07 20.49
CA VAL A 11 7.00 5.34 20.68
C VAL A 11 7.40 5.09 22.13
N GLU A 12 6.56 5.46 23.09
CA GLU A 12 6.72 5.16 24.51
C GLU A 12 6.73 3.64 24.77
N GLU A 13 5.79 2.90 24.18
CA GLU A 13 5.72 1.44 24.28
C GLU A 13 7.01 0.79 23.73
N ALA A 14 7.49 1.24 22.57
CA ALA A 14 8.75 0.77 21.98
C ALA A 14 9.97 1.07 22.88
N LEU A 15 10.02 2.26 23.49
CA LEU A 15 11.11 2.67 24.39
C LEU A 15 11.04 2.02 25.78
N SER A 16 9.85 1.65 26.26
CA SER A 16 9.63 1.02 27.58
C SER A 16 10.19 -0.41 27.69
N GLY A 17 10.83 -0.91 26.62
CA GLY A 17 11.48 -2.22 26.57
C GLY A 17 10.50 -3.39 26.45
N LYS A 18 9.22 -3.14 26.16
CA LYS A 18 8.22 -4.20 25.97
C LYS A 18 8.24 -4.79 24.55
N GLU A 19 8.63 -4.01 23.54
CA GLU A 19 8.76 -4.44 22.13
C GLU A 19 9.78 -3.57 21.36
N ASN A 20 11.08 -3.65 21.67
CA ASN A 20 12.12 -2.98 20.84
C ASN A 20 12.48 -3.85 19.61
N ASN A 21 11.49 -4.03 18.73
CA ASN A 21 11.57 -4.96 17.61
C ASN A 21 12.29 -4.31 16.42
N PRO A 22 13.33 -4.93 15.83
CA PRO A 22 14.00 -4.38 14.65
C PRO A 22 13.06 -4.30 13.43
N SER A 23 13.07 -3.16 12.76
CA SER A 23 12.35 -2.91 11.51
C SER A 23 12.96 -3.70 10.36
N ILE A 24 12.34 -4.83 10.01
CA ILE A 24 12.73 -5.69 8.88
C ILE A 24 12.79 -4.92 7.54
N PRO A 25 11.91 -3.96 7.23
CA PRO A 25 12.05 -3.11 6.04
C PRO A 25 13.38 -2.35 5.97
N VAL A 26 13.87 -1.82 7.09
CA VAL A 26 15.17 -1.12 7.16
C VAL A 26 16.33 -2.10 6.93
N VAL A 27 16.31 -3.26 7.59
CA VAL A 27 17.30 -4.33 7.38
C VAL A 27 17.32 -4.78 5.92
N ARG A 28 16.14 -4.96 5.31
CA ARG A 28 15.98 -5.33 3.90
C ARG A 28 16.66 -4.36 2.95
N GLU A 29 16.45 -3.05 3.15
CA GLU A 29 17.01 -2.04 2.26
C GLU A 29 18.54 -1.93 2.40
N ALA A 30 19.05 -2.02 3.62
CA ALA A 30 20.50 -2.10 3.87
C ALA A 30 21.13 -3.29 3.14
N CYS A 31 20.53 -4.49 3.23
CA CYS A 31 21.01 -5.68 2.51
C CYS A 31 21.01 -5.50 0.98
N LYS A 32 19.97 -4.88 0.40
CA LYS A 32 19.94 -4.60 -1.04
C LYS A 32 21.08 -3.69 -1.48
N CYS A 33 21.32 -2.62 -0.73
CA CYS A 33 22.38 -1.66 -1.04
C CYS A 33 23.79 -2.27 -0.86
N LEU A 34 23.97 -3.14 0.13
CA LEU A 34 25.20 -3.93 0.31
C LEU A 34 25.40 -4.92 -0.84
N ASN A 35 24.35 -5.65 -1.24
CA ASN A 35 24.41 -6.53 -2.41
C ASN A 35 24.75 -5.80 -3.71
N ALA A 36 24.23 -4.60 -3.91
CA ALA A 36 24.60 -3.77 -5.05
C ALA A 36 26.11 -3.44 -5.05
N GLY A 37 26.73 -3.28 -3.87
CA GLY A 37 28.18 -3.11 -3.75
C GLY A 37 28.98 -4.38 -4.01
N VAL A 38 28.47 -5.56 -3.58
CA VAL A 38 29.05 -6.87 -3.92
C VAL A 38 29.01 -7.11 -5.42
N ALA A 39 27.85 -6.88 -6.06
CA ALA A 39 27.66 -7.03 -7.50
C ALA A 39 28.54 -6.06 -8.32
N ALA A 40 28.78 -4.85 -7.78
CA ALA A 40 29.69 -3.87 -8.36
C ALA A 40 31.18 -4.17 -8.09
N GLY A 41 31.51 -5.27 -7.40
CA GLY A 41 32.88 -5.69 -7.09
C GLY A 41 33.61 -4.78 -6.10
N LYS A 42 32.87 -4.02 -5.27
CA LYS A 42 33.47 -3.10 -4.28
C LYS A 42 34.00 -3.82 -3.03
N TYR A 43 33.41 -4.97 -2.69
CA TYR A 43 33.77 -5.82 -1.56
C TYR A 43 33.18 -7.23 -1.75
N GLU A 44 33.68 -8.21 -1.00
CA GLU A 44 33.21 -9.59 -1.08
C GLU A 44 32.01 -9.86 -0.16
N LYS A 45 31.12 -10.79 -0.54
CA LYS A 45 29.97 -11.18 0.28
C LYS A 45 30.38 -11.60 1.70
N GLN A 46 31.43 -12.41 1.81
CA GLN A 46 31.91 -12.90 3.11
C GLN A 46 32.44 -11.76 3.98
N GLU A 47 33.05 -10.75 3.38
CA GLU A 47 33.52 -9.55 4.07
C GLU A 47 32.33 -8.78 4.68
N VAL A 48 31.24 -8.61 3.93
CA VAL A 48 30.00 -7.99 4.43
C VAL A 48 29.43 -8.76 5.61
N LEU A 49 29.26 -10.08 5.48
CA LEU A 49 28.70 -10.91 6.54
C LEU A 49 29.55 -10.85 7.82
N ASN A 50 30.86 -11.00 7.70
CA ASN A 50 31.76 -10.90 8.86
C ASN A 50 31.64 -9.53 9.54
N ARG A 51 31.52 -8.45 8.77
CA ARG A 51 31.40 -7.10 9.34
C ARG A 51 30.07 -6.87 10.02
N ILE A 52 28.98 -7.46 9.51
CA ILE A 52 27.68 -7.43 10.17
C ILE A 52 27.73 -8.21 11.49
N SER A 53 28.24 -9.45 11.50
CA SER A 53 28.31 -10.24 12.73
C SER A 53 29.23 -9.64 13.79
N GLU A 54 30.28 -8.92 13.37
CA GLU A 54 31.20 -8.25 14.30
C GLU A 54 30.67 -6.93 14.87
N ASN A 55 29.75 -6.24 14.19
CA ASN A 55 29.43 -4.83 14.48
C ASN A 55 27.93 -4.52 14.64
N VAL A 56 27.03 -5.47 14.39
CA VAL A 56 25.59 -5.36 14.70
C VAL A 56 25.32 -6.03 16.03
N SER A 57 24.44 -5.46 16.87
CA SER A 57 24.16 -6.04 18.19
C SER A 57 23.53 -7.43 18.10
N ASP A 58 23.94 -8.33 19.01
CA ASP A 58 23.38 -9.69 19.09
C ASP A 58 21.87 -9.67 19.31
N GLU A 59 21.33 -8.67 20.02
CA GLU A 59 19.89 -8.49 20.24
C GLU A 59 19.14 -8.29 18.92
N ILE A 60 19.70 -7.51 17.99
CA ILE A 60 19.12 -7.34 16.64
C ILE A 60 19.28 -8.64 15.86
N LEU A 61 20.49 -9.21 15.83
CA LEU A 61 20.80 -10.38 15.00
C LEU A 61 20.00 -11.63 15.39
N THR A 62 19.77 -11.83 16.68
CA THR A 62 19.03 -12.99 17.24
C THR A 62 17.53 -12.77 17.36
N TYR A 63 17.02 -11.58 16.99
CA TYR A 63 15.60 -11.27 17.07
C TYR A 63 14.77 -12.14 16.11
N GLN A 64 13.81 -12.86 16.67
CA GLN A 64 12.91 -13.72 15.90
C GLN A 64 11.72 -12.92 15.35
N TYR A 65 11.76 -12.59 14.06
CA TYR A 65 10.74 -11.76 13.41
C TYR A 65 9.58 -12.57 12.78
N ALA A 66 9.59 -13.91 12.92
CA ALA A 66 8.55 -14.82 12.46
C ALA A 66 8.54 -16.13 13.27
N HIS A 67 7.41 -16.85 13.28
CA HIS A 67 7.15 -18.12 13.99
C HIS A 67 8.07 -19.33 13.66
N ASP A 68 9.15 -19.15 12.88
CA ASP A 68 9.98 -20.23 12.32
C ASP A 68 11.41 -20.28 12.88
N ASP A 69 11.65 -19.83 14.12
CA ASP A 69 12.99 -19.75 14.73
C ASP A 69 14.03 -18.97 13.89
N ARG A 70 13.56 -18.18 12.93
CA ARG A 70 14.41 -17.41 12.02
C ARG A 70 14.70 -16.06 12.64
N ASP A 71 15.98 -15.84 12.89
CA ASP A 71 16.47 -14.58 13.39
C ASP A 71 16.85 -13.63 12.25
N VAL A 72 17.16 -12.39 12.60
CA VAL A 72 17.56 -11.37 11.62
C VAL A 72 18.86 -11.77 10.91
N TRP A 73 19.75 -12.51 11.57
CA TRP A 73 20.97 -13.02 10.95
C TRP A 73 20.68 -13.96 9.78
N ASP A 74 19.80 -14.95 9.97
CA ASP A 74 19.33 -15.85 8.93
C ASP A 74 18.70 -15.09 7.75
N TYR A 75 18.00 -14.00 8.03
CA TYR A 75 17.42 -13.13 7.01
C TYR A 75 18.49 -12.41 6.19
N ILE A 76 19.49 -11.84 6.85
CA ILE A 76 20.61 -11.13 6.23
C ILE A 76 21.41 -12.09 5.33
N GLU A 77 21.81 -13.26 5.84
CA GLU A 77 22.60 -14.23 5.08
C GLU A 77 21.92 -14.61 3.76
N ARG A 78 20.62 -14.93 3.82
CA ARG A 78 19.82 -15.27 2.64
C ARG A 78 19.66 -14.10 1.71
N ARG A 79 19.39 -12.90 2.22
CA ARG A 79 19.26 -11.71 1.36
C ARG A 79 20.55 -11.43 0.62
N MET A 80 21.70 -11.65 1.24
CA MET A 80 23.00 -11.54 0.59
C MET A 80 23.25 -12.62 -0.49
N ASP A 81 22.42 -13.68 -0.57
CA ASP A 81 22.46 -14.70 -1.63
C ASP A 81 21.56 -14.39 -2.84
N TYR A 82 20.60 -13.46 -2.71
CA TYR A 82 19.67 -13.13 -3.79
C TYR A 82 20.13 -11.91 -4.59
N ASP A 83 20.20 -12.05 -5.92
CA ASP A 83 20.45 -10.94 -6.84
C ASP A 83 19.22 -10.01 -6.91
N THR A 84 19.18 -9.06 -5.97
CA THR A 84 18.07 -8.11 -5.77
C THR A 84 18.50 -6.67 -6.07
N THR A 85 19.48 -6.51 -6.97
CA THR A 85 20.22 -5.27 -7.22
C THR A 85 19.49 -4.24 -8.08
N LYS A 86 18.32 -4.56 -8.66
CA LYS A 86 17.54 -3.63 -9.49
C LYS A 86 17.09 -2.40 -8.67
N GLY A 87 17.65 -1.23 -9.00
CA GLY A 87 17.20 0.08 -8.51
C GLY A 87 17.92 0.64 -7.29
N SER A 88 18.81 -0.11 -6.63
CA SER A 88 19.52 0.37 -5.42
C SER A 88 20.96 0.82 -5.72
N SER A 89 21.41 1.89 -5.05
CA SER A 89 22.79 2.40 -5.17
C SER A 89 23.72 1.72 -4.16
N PRO A 90 24.97 1.36 -4.54
CA PRO A 90 25.91 0.67 -3.65
C PRO A 90 26.42 1.58 -2.52
N ILE A 91 26.29 1.12 -1.28
CA ILE A 91 26.80 1.79 -0.05
C ILE A 91 28.12 1.17 0.45
N THR A 92 28.77 1.77 1.45
CA THR A 92 29.90 1.14 2.15
C THR A 92 29.41 0.10 3.16
N ILE A 93 30.29 -0.82 3.57
CA ILE A 93 29.96 -1.82 4.59
C ILE A 93 29.60 -1.13 5.91
N GLU A 94 30.35 -0.09 6.29
CA GLU A 94 30.10 0.68 7.51
C GLU A 94 28.72 1.35 7.50
N GLU A 95 28.29 1.86 6.34
CA GLU A 95 26.96 2.45 6.20
C GLU A 95 25.86 1.40 6.33
N GLY A 96 26.04 0.21 5.73
CA GLY A 96 25.07 -0.88 5.86
C GLY A 96 24.95 -1.40 7.30
N VAL A 97 26.08 -1.59 7.99
CA VAL A 97 26.10 -1.94 9.42
C VAL A 97 25.39 -0.89 10.26
N ARG A 98 25.63 0.40 9.97
CA ARG A 98 24.97 1.51 10.66
C ARG A 98 23.45 1.49 10.44
N GLN A 99 22.99 1.26 9.22
CA GLN A 99 21.56 1.17 8.92
C GLN A 99 20.89 0.00 9.62
N ILE A 100 21.52 -1.17 9.67
CA ILE A 100 20.99 -2.35 10.39
C ILE A 100 20.91 -2.08 11.89
N ASN A 101 21.93 -1.47 12.48
CA ASN A 101 21.89 -1.06 13.90
C ASN A 101 20.78 -0.03 14.20
N ASN A 102 20.43 0.80 13.22
CA ASN A 102 19.34 1.77 13.34
C ASN A 102 17.95 1.18 13.09
N ALA A 103 17.83 -0.15 12.90
CA ALA A 103 16.53 -0.79 12.69
C ALA A 103 15.68 -0.85 13.98
N VAL A 104 16.30 -0.72 15.15
CA VAL A 104 15.61 -0.62 16.44
C VAL A 104 15.42 0.83 16.86
N VAL A 105 14.41 1.09 17.69
CA VAL A 105 14.22 2.43 18.24
C VAL A 105 15.39 2.72 19.19
N PRO A 106 16.13 3.83 19.00
CA PRO A 106 17.26 4.13 19.87
C PRO A 106 16.80 4.40 21.31
N GLU A 107 17.40 3.72 22.27
CA GLU A 107 17.08 3.82 23.71
C GLU A 107 17.29 5.25 24.27
N ALA A 108 18.13 6.05 23.61
CA ALA A 108 18.49 7.41 24.02
C ALA A 108 17.57 8.51 23.44
N ILE A 109 16.40 8.14 22.89
CA ILE A 109 15.39 9.12 22.45
C ILE A 109 14.46 9.45 23.60
N GLY A 110 14.31 10.74 23.85
CA GLY A 110 13.32 11.28 24.73
C GLY A 110 12.01 11.49 23.98
N VAL A 111 10.92 11.47 24.70
CA VAL A 111 9.57 11.60 24.13
C VAL A 111 8.92 12.81 24.77
N ILE A 112 8.46 13.73 23.92
CA ILE A 112 7.64 14.86 24.31
C ILE A 112 6.24 14.63 23.76
N GLU A 113 5.27 14.46 24.65
CA GLU A 113 3.88 14.57 24.27
C GLU A 113 3.57 16.05 24.05
N VAL A 114 3.18 16.39 22.81
CA VAL A 114 2.72 17.73 22.45
C VAL A 114 1.21 17.67 22.35
N PRO A 115 0.47 17.96 23.43
CA PRO A 115 -0.97 17.77 23.44
C PRO A 115 -1.62 18.68 22.40
N LEU A 116 -2.38 18.07 21.49
CA LEU A 116 -3.33 18.83 20.70
C LEU A 116 -4.31 19.52 21.67
N PRO A 117 -4.84 20.71 21.35
CA PRO A 117 -5.83 21.40 22.17
C PRO A 117 -7.20 20.69 22.12
N ILE A 118 -7.26 19.43 22.54
CA ILE A 118 -8.42 18.56 22.49
C ILE A 118 -9.15 18.61 23.83
N GLN A 119 -10.44 18.92 23.82
CA GLN A 119 -11.29 18.85 25.01
C GLN A 119 -12.49 17.93 24.74
N GLY A 120 -12.53 16.79 25.44
CA GLY A 120 -13.63 15.83 25.29
C GLY A 120 -13.65 15.09 23.95
N GLY A 121 -12.48 14.89 23.32
CA GLY A 121 -12.35 14.25 22.00
C GLY A 121 -12.43 15.22 20.82
N TYR A 122 -12.52 16.53 21.07
CA TYR A 122 -12.71 17.54 20.04
C TYR A 122 -11.58 18.59 20.02
N LEU A 123 -11.01 18.89 18.85
CA LEU A 123 -9.95 19.89 18.69
C LEU A 123 -10.49 21.32 18.83
N ARG A 124 -10.00 22.12 19.78
CA ARG A 124 -10.39 23.55 19.86
C ARG A 124 -9.89 24.33 18.65
N SER A 125 -10.63 25.39 18.31
CA SER A 125 -10.32 26.35 17.23
C SER A 125 -8.82 26.68 17.16
N PRO A 126 -8.16 26.56 16.00
CA PRO A 126 -6.75 26.91 15.80
C PRO A 126 -6.42 28.38 16.13
N ARG A 127 -7.40 29.29 16.10
CA ARG A 127 -7.25 30.68 16.59
C ARG A 127 -7.24 30.82 18.11
N MET A 128 -7.87 29.87 18.81
CA MET A 128 -7.84 29.79 20.28
C MET A 128 -6.65 28.96 20.81
N ALA A 129 -5.92 28.29 19.91
CA ALA A 129 -4.96 27.27 20.30
C ALA A 129 -3.58 27.79 20.71
N LEU A 130 -3.25 29.08 20.55
CA LEU A 130 -1.88 29.55 20.79
C LEU A 130 -1.82 30.95 21.41
N THR A 131 -2.41 31.11 22.60
CA THR A 131 -1.82 32.01 23.60
C THR A 131 -0.93 31.14 24.52
N PRO A 132 0.38 31.43 24.67
CA PRO A 132 1.23 30.67 25.59
C PRO A 132 0.60 30.55 27.00
N GLY A 133 0.29 29.33 27.44
CA GLY A 133 -0.30 29.02 28.76
C GLY A 133 -1.79 28.60 28.78
N GLU A 134 -2.48 28.53 27.65
CA GLU A 134 -3.91 28.10 27.57
C GLU A 134 -4.11 26.64 27.11
N THR A 135 -3.09 26.01 26.54
CA THR A 135 -3.04 24.58 26.24
C THR A 135 -2.30 23.84 27.34
N HIS A 136 -2.44 22.51 27.41
CA HIS A 136 -1.52 21.71 28.20
C HIS A 136 -0.09 21.97 27.70
N ASP A 137 0.83 22.21 28.63
CA ASP A 137 2.24 22.35 28.29
C ASP A 137 2.74 21.00 27.74
N PRO A 138 3.62 21.00 26.72
CA PRO A 138 4.27 19.77 26.28
C PRO A 138 4.88 19.03 27.46
N GLU A 139 4.59 17.75 27.59
CA GLU A 139 5.06 16.92 28.70
C GLU A 139 6.20 16.02 28.22
N VAL A 140 7.33 16.05 28.93
CA VAL A 140 8.41 15.09 28.68
C VAL A 140 8.03 13.77 29.34
N ILE A 141 7.61 12.81 28.53
CA ILE A 141 7.21 11.46 28.96
C ILE A 141 8.46 10.60 29.21
N VAL A 142 9.45 10.73 28.34
CA VAL A 142 10.73 10.03 28.45
C VAL A 142 11.86 11.06 28.32
N GLU A 143 12.72 11.14 29.33
CA GLU A 143 13.94 11.93 29.24
C GLU A 143 15.01 11.16 28.45
N PRO A 144 15.64 11.76 27.44
CA PRO A 144 16.74 11.14 26.72
C PRO A 144 17.99 11.11 27.57
N ASP A 145 18.90 10.19 27.22
CA ASP A 145 20.28 10.31 27.67
C ASP A 145 20.87 11.64 27.22
N THR A 146 21.60 12.28 28.13
CA THR A 146 22.30 13.52 27.86
C THR A 146 23.44 13.25 26.88
N VAL A 147 23.29 13.70 25.64
CA VAL A 147 24.38 13.67 24.66
C VAL A 147 25.25 14.90 24.87
N GLU A 148 26.48 14.70 25.34
CA GLU A 148 27.45 15.79 25.42
C GLU A 148 27.84 16.24 23.99
N ARG A 149 27.27 17.36 23.55
CA ARG A 149 27.65 18.03 22.32
C ARG A 149 28.34 19.35 22.67
N SER A 150 29.57 19.52 22.19
CA SER A 150 30.34 20.77 22.35
C SER A 150 30.11 21.77 21.21
N GLY A 151 29.42 21.36 20.16
CA GLY A 151 29.07 22.22 19.02
C GLY A 151 27.80 23.01 19.29
N THR A 152 27.83 24.31 19.00
CA THR A 152 26.63 25.14 18.92
C THR A 152 25.86 24.73 17.65
N PRO A 153 24.58 24.34 17.74
CA PRO A 153 23.79 24.08 16.54
C PRO A 153 23.68 25.37 15.72
N GLU A 154 24.08 25.30 14.45
CA GLU A 154 23.80 26.35 13.48
C GLU A 154 22.46 26.03 12.82
N PHE A 155 21.48 26.90 13.04
CA PHE A 155 20.19 26.81 12.37
C PHE A 155 20.28 27.51 11.02
N ASP A 156 20.00 26.78 9.95
CA ASP A 156 19.88 27.37 8.62
C ASP A 156 18.60 28.21 8.55
N ARG A 157 18.78 29.53 8.62
CA ARG A 157 17.70 30.52 8.54
C ARG A 157 17.19 30.76 7.12
N THR A 158 17.72 30.01 6.16
CA THR A 158 17.25 29.99 4.77
C THR A 158 16.63 28.64 4.40
N GLY A 159 16.61 27.70 5.34
CA GLY A 159 16.01 26.38 5.19
C GLY A 159 14.51 26.39 5.46
N GLU A 160 13.80 25.46 4.82
CA GLU A 160 12.34 25.28 4.92
C GLU A 160 11.80 25.24 6.36
N PRO A 161 12.44 24.58 7.34
CA PRO A 161 11.95 24.59 8.73
C PRO A 161 11.86 25.99 9.35
N TRP A 162 12.80 26.88 9.02
CA TRP A 162 12.77 28.27 9.50
C TRP A 162 11.63 29.05 8.87
N ILE A 163 11.46 28.90 7.56
CA ILE A 163 10.42 29.58 6.78
C ILE A 163 9.03 29.15 7.27
N ARG A 164 8.82 27.83 7.40
CA ARG A 164 7.58 27.24 7.93
C ARG A 164 7.30 27.72 9.36
N HIS A 165 8.30 27.71 10.24
CA HIS A 165 8.11 28.20 11.62
C HIS A 165 7.70 29.67 11.66
N CYS A 166 8.35 30.53 10.87
CA CYS A 166 8.03 31.97 10.87
C CYS A 166 6.65 32.25 10.28
N ALA A 167 6.28 31.57 9.19
CA ALA A 167 4.94 31.67 8.61
C ALA A 167 3.88 31.17 9.60
N TRP A 168 4.10 30.04 10.26
CA TRP A 168 3.19 29.52 11.28
C TRP A 168 3.05 30.46 12.48
N ARG A 169 4.14 31.11 12.91
CA ARG A 169 4.09 32.09 14.00
C ARG A 169 3.25 33.32 13.63
N GLU A 170 3.25 33.72 12.37
CA GLU A 170 2.51 34.89 11.87
C GLU A 170 1.04 34.58 11.62
N PHE A 171 0.75 33.45 10.95
CA PHE A 171 -0.61 33.09 10.51
C PHE A 171 -1.34 32.12 11.46
N GLY A 172 -0.62 31.46 12.36
CA GLY A 172 -1.14 30.38 13.20
C GLY A 172 -1.49 29.13 12.39
N GLY A 173 -2.55 28.45 12.81
CA GLY A 173 -3.10 27.30 12.08
C GLY A 173 -2.51 25.95 12.49
N ILE A 174 -2.81 24.95 11.66
CA ILE A 174 -2.45 23.55 11.81
C ILE A 174 -1.22 23.27 10.93
N PRO A 175 -0.04 22.99 11.50
CA PRO A 175 1.09 22.48 10.73
C PRO A 175 0.74 21.13 10.11
N GLU A 176 1.14 20.92 8.85
CA GLU A 176 0.87 19.67 8.10
C GLU A 176 -0.64 19.34 8.03
N GLY A 177 -1.47 20.36 7.84
CA GLY A 177 -2.92 20.22 7.75
C GLY A 177 -3.35 19.38 6.55
N HIS A 178 -4.38 18.54 6.73
CA HIS A 178 -4.82 17.57 5.72
C HIS A 178 -5.78 18.18 4.70
N ILE A 179 -5.50 18.05 3.41
CA ILE A 179 -6.38 18.47 2.31
C ILE A 179 -6.60 17.33 1.32
N PRO A 180 -7.64 17.37 0.46
CA PRO A 180 -7.91 16.30 -0.50
C PRO A 180 -6.71 16.06 -1.42
N ASN A 181 -6.45 14.80 -1.77
CA ASN A 181 -5.39 14.44 -2.70
C ASN A 181 -5.95 14.22 -4.11
N VAL A 182 -5.73 15.19 -5.00
CA VAL A 182 -6.18 15.13 -6.39
C VAL A 182 -5.29 14.27 -7.31
N MET A 183 -4.18 13.73 -6.80
CA MET A 183 -3.29 12.87 -7.58
C MET A 183 -3.76 11.41 -7.61
N GLU A 184 -3.31 10.66 -8.63
CA GLU A 184 -3.30 9.20 -8.59
C GLU A 184 -2.39 8.72 -7.45
N SER A 185 -3.00 8.49 -6.29
CA SER A 185 -2.31 8.07 -5.07
C SER A 185 -3.19 7.13 -4.25
N GLU A 186 -2.53 6.29 -3.46
CA GLU A 186 -3.18 5.42 -2.47
C GLU A 186 -3.69 6.21 -1.25
N THR A 187 -3.18 7.42 -1.01
CA THR A 187 -3.68 8.30 0.06
C THR A 187 -4.72 9.25 -0.49
N THR A 188 -5.87 9.35 0.20
CA THR A 188 -6.98 10.24 -0.18
C THR A 188 -6.76 11.68 0.26
N ASP A 189 -5.77 11.90 1.12
CA ASP A 189 -5.38 13.20 1.62
C ASP A 189 -3.86 13.41 1.44
N ARG A 190 -3.46 14.67 1.54
CA ARG A 190 -2.07 15.10 1.55
C ARG A 190 -1.89 16.28 2.50
N PRO A 191 -0.73 16.41 3.16
CA PRO A 191 -0.46 17.56 4.00
C PRO A 191 -0.14 18.79 3.14
N ILE A 192 -0.59 19.95 3.62
CA ILE A 192 -0.01 21.27 3.29
C ILE A 192 0.78 21.77 4.50
N ASP A 193 1.93 22.43 4.28
CA ASP A 193 2.84 22.79 5.37
C ASP A 193 2.15 23.52 6.53
N ILE A 194 1.26 24.46 6.21
CA ILE A 194 0.42 25.15 7.19
C ILE A 194 -0.98 25.35 6.59
N LEU A 195 -2.01 25.00 7.36
CA LEU A 195 -3.37 25.38 7.09
C LEU A 195 -3.91 26.29 8.20
N ALA A 196 -4.17 27.56 7.87
CA ALA A 196 -4.64 28.57 8.80
C ALA A 196 -6.09 28.99 8.51
N TYR A 197 -6.72 29.61 9.51
CA TYR A 197 -8.10 30.07 9.45
C TYR A 197 -8.20 31.53 9.89
N ASP A 198 -8.84 32.38 9.07
CA ASP A 198 -9.26 33.72 9.46
C ASP A 198 -10.79 33.78 9.59
N GLY A 199 -11.30 34.59 10.52
CA GLY A 199 -12.72 34.78 10.82
C GLY A 199 -13.34 33.59 11.55
N GLU A 200 -13.54 32.49 10.84
CA GLU A 200 -14.20 31.27 11.29
C GLU A 200 -13.24 30.08 11.12
N TRP A 201 -13.24 29.16 12.08
CA TRP A 201 -12.35 28.01 12.14
C TRP A 201 -13.00 26.72 11.62
N ASP A 202 -14.33 26.74 11.50
CA ASP A 202 -15.09 25.68 10.87
C ASP A 202 -15.27 25.96 9.36
N PRO A 203 -14.54 25.25 8.47
CA PRO A 203 -14.71 25.42 7.02
C PRO A 203 -16.15 25.19 6.54
N SER A 204 -16.95 24.38 7.24
CA SER A 204 -18.36 24.12 6.88
C SER A 204 -19.24 25.35 7.04
N LYS A 205 -18.93 26.22 8.00
CA LYS A 205 -19.64 27.49 8.16
C LYS A 205 -19.20 28.55 7.17
N ILE A 206 -17.96 28.47 6.70
CA ILE A 206 -17.42 29.34 5.65
C ILE A 206 -18.08 28.98 4.31
N VAL A 207 -18.07 27.71 3.91
CA VAL A 207 -18.69 27.23 2.66
C VAL A 207 -20.19 27.50 2.63
N ALA A 208 -20.89 27.28 3.75
CA ALA A 208 -22.32 27.55 3.83
C ALA A 208 -22.69 29.05 3.70
N GLY A 209 -21.70 29.94 3.75
CA GLY A 209 -21.91 31.39 3.73
C GLY A 209 -22.55 31.93 5.01
N ASP A 210 -22.57 31.14 6.08
CA ASP A 210 -23.17 31.50 7.38
C ASP A 210 -22.31 32.53 8.13
N GLU A 211 -20.99 32.42 8.02
CA GLU A 211 -20.02 33.30 8.65
C GLU A 211 -18.92 33.70 7.66
N LYS A 212 -18.34 34.90 7.83
CA LYS A 212 -17.19 35.31 7.03
C LYS A 212 -15.93 34.65 7.60
N GLY A 213 -15.20 33.94 6.75
CA GLY A 213 -13.89 33.40 7.11
C GLY A 213 -13.08 33.01 5.88
N GLU A 214 -11.81 32.69 6.13
CA GLU A 214 -10.83 32.32 5.12
C GLU A 214 -10.12 31.03 5.56
N VAL A 215 -9.89 30.13 4.60
CA VAL A 215 -9.06 28.94 4.76
C VAL A 215 -7.77 29.18 3.96
N ILE A 216 -6.68 29.42 4.68
CA ILE A 216 -5.40 29.89 4.13
C ILE A 216 -4.42 28.73 4.11
N GLY A 217 -4.03 28.30 2.92
CA GLY A 217 -2.93 27.35 2.72
C GLY A 217 -1.60 28.08 2.58
N ILE A 218 -0.54 27.61 3.23
CA ILE A 218 0.83 28.11 3.05
C ILE A 218 1.75 26.93 2.81
N GLU A 219 2.45 26.95 1.68
CA GLU A 219 3.53 26.02 1.35
C GLU A 219 4.88 26.72 1.56
N ALA A 220 5.77 26.14 2.36
CA ALA A 220 7.09 26.69 2.63
C ALA A 220 8.15 26.01 1.76
N LYS A 221 9.12 26.78 1.24
CA LYS A 221 10.29 26.24 0.55
C LYS A 221 11.56 26.96 1.00
N GLY A 222 12.61 26.21 1.30
CA GLY A 222 13.96 26.75 1.48
C GLY A 222 14.65 27.04 0.14
N VAL A 223 15.88 27.57 0.19
CA VAL A 223 16.69 27.94 -1.00
C VAL A 223 16.77 26.83 -2.05
N SER A 224 16.93 25.58 -1.62
CA SER A 224 17.05 24.43 -2.51
C SER A 224 15.74 24.01 -3.19
N GLY A 225 14.58 24.46 -2.70
CA GLY A 225 13.26 24.00 -3.14
C GLY A 225 12.50 24.96 -4.06
N VAL A 226 12.85 26.25 -4.08
CA VAL A 226 12.03 27.29 -4.73
C VAL A 226 11.87 27.07 -6.23
N THR A 227 12.95 26.80 -6.96
CA THR A 227 12.96 26.77 -8.44
C THR A 227 12.60 25.41 -9.05
N SER A 228 12.08 24.48 -8.27
CA SER A 228 11.73 23.15 -8.77
C SER A 228 10.39 23.16 -9.52
N ASN A 229 10.31 22.48 -10.68
CA ASN A 229 9.02 22.24 -11.35
C ASN A 229 8.00 21.56 -10.42
N ARG A 230 8.49 20.77 -9.46
CA ARG A 230 7.68 20.12 -8.44
C ARG A 230 6.89 21.13 -7.60
N THR A 231 7.47 22.29 -7.27
CA THR A 231 6.76 23.34 -6.52
C THR A 231 5.56 23.88 -7.31
N GLN A 232 5.71 24.11 -8.62
CA GLN A 232 4.61 24.57 -9.47
C GLN A 232 3.47 23.55 -9.53
N THR A 233 3.82 22.28 -9.77
CA THR A 233 2.86 21.17 -9.78
C THR A 233 2.13 21.07 -8.44
N GLN A 234 2.87 21.14 -7.33
CA GLN A 234 2.31 21.06 -5.98
C GLN A 234 1.30 22.17 -5.70
N LEU A 235 1.61 23.41 -6.10
CA LEU A 235 0.71 24.56 -5.92
C LEU A 235 -0.55 24.45 -6.79
N ARG A 236 -0.44 23.93 -8.03
CA ARG A 236 -1.62 23.68 -8.88
C ARG A 236 -2.57 22.68 -8.25
N GLU A 237 -2.02 21.56 -7.79
CA GLU A 237 -2.81 20.51 -7.15
C GLU A 237 -3.54 21.02 -5.91
N PHE A 238 -2.92 21.91 -5.13
CA PHE A 238 -3.59 22.57 -4.02
C PHE A 238 -4.76 23.46 -4.47
N LEU A 239 -4.61 24.22 -5.56
CA LEU A 239 -5.72 25.02 -6.11
C LEU A 239 -6.87 24.15 -6.63
N GLU A 240 -6.55 23.01 -7.25
CA GLU A 240 -7.55 22.07 -7.80
C GLU A 240 -8.46 21.46 -6.73
N THR A 241 -8.00 21.39 -5.48
CA THR A 241 -8.82 20.87 -4.37
C THR A 241 -10.07 21.72 -4.06
N GLY A 242 -10.07 23.01 -4.39
CA GLY A 242 -11.17 23.92 -4.04
C GLY A 242 -11.44 24.08 -2.53
N VAL A 243 -10.56 23.59 -1.65
CA VAL A 243 -10.70 23.69 -0.17
C VAL A 243 -9.96 24.86 0.45
N LEU A 244 -9.35 25.73 -0.37
CA LEU A 244 -8.61 26.90 0.08
C LEU A 244 -9.27 28.18 -0.45
N SER A 245 -9.40 29.20 0.39
CA SER A 245 -9.78 30.55 -0.05
C SER A 245 -8.57 31.43 -0.37
N GLN A 246 -7.38 31.08 0.14
CA GLN A 246 -6.11 31.71 -0.19
C GLN A 246 -5.00 30.68 -0.17
N LEU A 247 -4.01 30.83 -1.07
CA LEU A 247 -2.81 29.98 -1.11
C LEU A 247 -1.57 30.85 -1.22
N TYR A 248 -0.59 30.64 -0.34
CA TYR A 248 0.69 31.33 -0.34
C TYR A 248 1.86 30.37 -0.54
N LEU A 249 2.86 30.82 -1.30
CA LEU A 249 4.21 30.25 -1.28
C LEU A 249 5.08 31.11 -0.33
N ALA A 250 5.69 30.49 0.68
CA ALA A 250 6.62 31.14 1.60
C ALA A 250 8.07 30.75 1.28
N VAL A 251 8.95 31.74 1.13
CA VAL A 251 10.36 31.55 0.76
C VAL A 251 11.29 32.44 1.58
N PRO A 252 12.60 32.15 1.63
CA PRO A 252 13.58 33.08 2.16
C PRO A 252 13.58 34.39 1.36
N HIS A 253 13.84 35.52 2.02
CA HIS A 253 13.92 36.82 1.35
C HIS A 253 14.95 36.85 0.21
N SER A 254 16.00 36.02 0.26
CA SER A 254 16.97 35.87 -0.84
C SER A 254 16.36 35.27 -2.12
N GLU A 255 15.29 34.49 -2.01
CA GLU A 255 14.66 33.74 -3.09
C GLU A 255 13.38 34.40 -3.65
N ARG A 256 13.08 35.64 -3.25
CA ARG A 256 11.85 36.32 -3.69
C ARG A 256 11.75 36.41 -5.22
N GLU A 257 12.83 36.80 -5.90
CA GLU A 257 12.81 37.03 -7.36
C GLU A 257 12.71 35.70 -8.13
N PRO A 258 13.47 34.64 -7.77
CA PRO A 258 13.21 33.31 -8.29
C PRO A 258 11.77 32.82 -8.08
N ALA A 259 11.20 33.03 -6.88
CA ALA A 259 9.83 32.62 -6.56
C ALA A 259 8.79 33.37 -7.41
N ILE A 260 8.97 34.69 -7.62
CA ILE A 260 8.13 35.46 -8.56
C ILE A 260 8.16 34.80 -9.94
N GLY A 261 9.36 34.49 -10.45
CA GLY A 261 9.49 33.82 -11.75
C GLY A 261 8.80 32.45 -11.81
N VAL A 262 8.82 31.67 -10.73
CA VAL A 262 8.11 30.38 -10.63
C VAL A 262 6.60 30.57 -10.76
N LEU A 263 6.05 31.62 -10.14
CA LEU A 263 4.62 31.91 -10.21
C LEU A 263 4.23 32.52 -11.57
N GLU A 264 4.99 33.48 -12.09
CA GLU A 264 4.73 34.16 -13.37
C GLU A 264 4.83 33.23 -14.59
N ASN A 265 5.61 32.15 -14.51
CA ASN A 265 5.72 31.14 -15.57
C ASN A 265 4.42 30.35 -15.78
N ASP A 266 3.43 30.53 -14.91
CA ASP A 266 2.17 29.82 -14.90
C ASP A 266 1.00 30.76 -14.66
N SER A 267 0.17 31.00 -15.68
CA SER A 267 -0.90 31.99 -15.58
C SER A 267 -1.93 31.72 -14.47
N VAL A 268 -2.11 30.46 -14.08
CA VAL A 268 -3.03 30.11 -12.99
C VAL A 268 -2.40 30.48 -11.64
N LEU A 269 -1.13 30.12 -11.44
CA LEU A 269 -0.41 30.43 -10.21
C LEU A 269 -0.15 31.94 -10.07
N ASP A 270 0.17 32.61 -11.17
CA ASP A 270 0.37 34.05 -11.20
C ASP A 270 -0.86 34.82 -10.72
N ALA A 271 -2.05 34.39 -11.17
CA ALA A 271 -3.31 35.02 -10.82
C ALA A 271 -3.84 34.67 -9.43
N SER A 272 -3.40 33.54 -8.84
CA SER A 272 -4.08 32.95 -7.67
C SER A 272 -3.22 32.91 -6.40
N VAL A 273 -1.91 32.70 -6.52
CA VAL A 273 -1.04 32.36 -5.38
C VAL A 273 -0.33 33.60 -4.84
N GLY A 274 -0.37 33.83 -3.54
CA GLY A 274 0.41 34.88 -2.87
C GLY A 274 1.87 34.48 -2.65
N LEU A 275 2.71 35.46 -2.34
CA LEU A 275 4.13 35.24 -2.05
C LEU A 275 4.51 35.90 -0.71
N LEU A 276 5.05 35.08 0.19
CA LEU A 276 5.62 35.51 1.46
C LEU A 276 7.15 35.41 1.42
N ALA A 277 7.84 36.44 1.90
CA ALA A 277 9.28 36.44 2.08
C ALA A 277 9.61 36.45 3.58
N VAL A 278 10.48 35.55 4.00
CA VAL A 278 10.95 35.46 5.40
C VAL A 278 12.42 35.83 5.48
N ASP A 279 12.75 36.79 6.33
CA ASP A 279 14.14 37.20 6.55
C ASP A 279 14.85 36.33 7.61
N GLU A 280 16.16 36.53 7.77
CA GLU A 280 16.96 35.83 8.79
C GLU A 280 16.60 36.27 10.23
N GLY A 281 15.87 37.38 10.41
CA GLY A 281 15.30 37.80 11.69
C GLY A 281 13.99 37.06 12.02
N GLY A 282 13.41 36.39 11.02
CA GLY A 282 12.14 35.69 11.08
C GLY A 282 10.96 36.61 10.83
N MET A 283 11.16 37.82 10.33
CA MET A 283 10.07 38.69 9.89
C MET A 283 9.46 38.13 8.61
N VAL A 284 8.13 38.06 8.55
CA VAL A 284 7.36 37.65 7.37
C VAL A 284 6.85 38.90 6.67
N GLU A 285 7.19 39.06 5.39
CA GLU A 285 6.70 40.13 4.52
C GLU A 285 5.81 39.55 3.42
N ILE A 286 4.62 40.12 3.23
CA ILE A 286 3.77 39.79 2.09
C ILE A 286 4.29 40.56 0.88
N ILE A 287 4.94 39.86 -0.04
CA ILE A 287 5.45 40.43 -1.29
C ILE A 287 4.32 40.55 -2.32
N ARG A 288 3.42 39.57 -2.32
CA ARG A 288 2.24 39.51 -3.17
C ARG A 288 1.08 38.91 -2.37
N GLU A 289 -0.04 39.63 -2.31
CA GLU A 289 -1.28 39.10 -1.73
C GLU A 289 -1.79 37.93 -2.58
N ALA A 290 -2.33 36.89 -1.93
CA ALA A 290 -3.04 35.84 -2.63
C ALA A 290 -4.37 36.38 -3.17
N ALA A 291 -4.90 35.76 -4.22
CA ALA A 291 -6.25 36.08 -4.67
C ALA A 291 -7.29 35.46 -3.73
N ASP A 292 -8.44 36.11 -3.62
CA ASP A 292 -9.61 35.52 -2.96
C ASP A 292 -10.19 34.42 -3.86
N LEU A 293 -10.03 33.17 -3.43
CA LEU A 293 -10.59 31.99 -4.07
C LEU A 293 -11.93 31.64 -3.42
N GLU A 294 -12.89 31.23 -4.25
CA GLU A 294 -14.17 30.73 -3.75
C GLU A 294 -13.97 29.33 -3.17
N LEU A 295 -14.26 29.17 -1.88
CA LEU A 295 -14.21 27.89 -1.19
C LEU A 295 -15.37 27.01 -1.66
N GLN A 296 -15.06 25.93 -2.38
CA GLN A 296 -16.06 25.02 -2.95
C GLN A 296 -16.42 23.90 -1.98
N TYR A 297 -15.43 23.43 -1.21
CA TYR A 297 -15.55 22.25 -0.38
C TYR A 297 -15.03 22.50 1.04
N ASP A 298 -15.73 21.95 2.03
CA ASP A 298 -15.39 22.07 3.46
C ASP A 298 -14.72 20.81 4.03
N GLY A 299 -14.50 19.82 3.17
CA GLY A 299 -13.91 18.53 3.52
C GLY A 299 -13.69 17.64 2.31
N TYR A 300 -13.44 16.37 2.55
CA TYR A 300 -13.32 15.32 1.53
C TYR A 300 -13.98 14.03 1.98
N LYS A 301 -14.33 13.18 1.02
CA LYS A 301 -14.94 11.86 1.27
C LYS A 301 -13.95 10.73 0.99
N GLN A 302 -13.83 9.79 1.92
CA GLN A 302 -13.05 8.56 1.76
C GLN A 302 -13.85 7.38 2.33
N LYS A 303 -14.05 6.33 1.51
CA LYS A 303 -14.72 5.07 1.92
C LYS A 303 -16.09 5.25 2.60
N GLY A 304 -16.83 6.29 2.23
CA GLY A 304 -18.13 6.61 2.80
C GLY A 304 -18.09 7.60 3.98
N ASP A 305 -16.93 7.80 4.59
CA ASP A 305 -16.72 8.78 5.66
C ASP A 305 -16.31 10.15 5.11
N THR A 306 -16.67 11.20 5.84
CA THR A 306 -16.33 12.60 5.51
C THR A 306 -15.35 13.18 6.51
N TYR A 307 -14.29 13.78 6.00
CA TYR A 307 -13.21 14.37 6.77
C TYR A 307 -13.19 15.87 6.50
N LYS A 308 -12.89 16.65 7.53
CA LYS A 308 -12.93 18.11 7.44
C LYS A 308 -11.56 18.65 7.00
N THR A 309 -11.56 19.61 6.06
CA THR A 309 -10.33 20.25 5.58
C THR A 309 -9.48 20.70 6.76
N GLY A 310 -8.20 20.35 6.78
CA GLY A 310 -7.22 20.65 7.82
C GLY A 310 -7.19 19.71 9.02
N TYR A 311 -8.35 19.17 9.42
CA TYR A 311 -8.49 18.41 10.67
C TYR A 311 -8.36 16.90 10.47
N GLY A 312 -8.53 16.39 9.24
CA GLY A 312 -8.47 14.96 8.96
C GLY A 312 -9.52 14.21 9.76
N GLU A 313 -9.10 13.19 10.53
CA GLU A 313 -9.97 12.37 11.38
C GLU A 313 -10.48 13.09 12.64
N LEU A 314 -9.95 14.29 12.95
CA LEU A 314 -10.30 15.01 14.18
C LEU A 314 -11.66 15.72 14.05
N THR A 315 -12.53 15.53 15.04
CA THR A 315 -13.82 16.24 15.13
C THR A 315 -13.64 17.59 15.83
N ILE A 316 -14.37 18.62 15.37
CA ILE A 316 -14.31 19.96 15.96
C ILE A 316 -15.54 20.21 16.87
N PRO A 317 -15.39 20.73 18.10
CA PRO A 317 -16.51 20.83 19.03
C PRO A 317 -17.44 21.98 18.62
N ASN A 318 -18.75 21.71 18.54
CA ASN A 318 -19.76 22.62 17.98
C ASN A 318 -19.52 22.98 16.50
N GLY A 319 -18.65 22.25 15.80
CA GLY A 319 -18.56 22.32 14.35
C GLY A 319 -19.80 21.71 13.70
N LYS A 320 -20.12 22.15 12.49
CA LYS A 320 -21.15 21.53 11.65
C LYS A 320 -20.61 20.28 10.98
N ASP A 321 -21.49 19.37 10.60
CA ASP A 321 -21.12 18.28 9.70
C ASP A 321 -20.64 18.85 8.36
N VAL A 322 -19.77 18.10 7.67
CA VAL A 322 -19.32 18.44 6.31
C VAL A 322 -20.55 18.55 5.40
N GLN A 323 -20.71 19.70 4.74
CA GLN A 323 -21.87 20.01 3.90
C GLN A 323 -21.59 19.75 2.42
N SER A 324 -20.37 20.04 1.98
CA SER A 324 -19.92 19.96 0.59
C SER A 324 -18.55 19.28 0.56
N PRO A 325 -18.49 17.94 0.75
CA PRO A 325 -17.22 17.25 0.64
C PRO A 325 -16.72 17.27 -0.80
N PHE A 326 -15.41 17.44 -0.99
CA PHE A 326 -14.74 17.11 -2.23
C PHE A 326 -14.86 15.60 -2.45
N ASP A 327 -15.64 15.19 -3.46
CA ASP A 327 -15.79 13.78 -3.78
C ASP A 327 -14.68 13.34 -4.73
N LEU A 328 -13.70 12.62 -4.18
CA LEU A 328 -12.60 12.04 -4.93
C LEU A 328 -13.07 11.00 -5.97
N SER A 329 -14.33 10.55 -5.91
CA SER A 329 -14.90 9.64 -6.90
C SER A 329 -15.27 10.32 -8.23
N GLU A 330 -15.53 11.64 -8.27
CA GLU A 330 -15.87 12.39 -9.49
C GLU A 330 -14.63 12.82 -10.30
N TRP A 331 -13.47 12.95 -9.66
CA TRP A 331 -12.20 13.35 -10.30
C TRP A 331 -11.36 12.19 -10.82
N ARG A 332 -11.76 10.98 -10.47
CA ARG A 332 -11.34 9.79 -11.19
C ARG A 332 -12.56 9.46 -12.06
N ASP A 333 -12.45 9.44 -13.38
CA ASP A 333 -13.57 9.00 -14.24
C ASP A 333 -14.16 7.70 -13.64
N PRO A 334 -15.48 7.63 -13.36
CA PRO A 334 -16.08 6.35 -13.03
C PRO A 334 -15.81 5.44 -14.21
N LEU A 335 -15.09 4.35 -13.95
CA LEU A 335 -14.89 3.36 -14.98
C LEU A 335 -16.21 2.63 -15.15
N PHE A 336 -16.65 2.54 -16.40
CA PHE A 336 -17.85 1.86 -16.79
C PHE A 336 -17.47 0.50 -17.39
N ASP A 337 -18.26 -0.51 -17.13
CA ASP A 337 -18.11 -1.79 -17.83
C ASP A 337 -18.58 -1.67 -19.30
N ASP A 338 -18.49 -2.77 -20.05
CA ASP A 338 -18.90 -2.84 -21.46
C ASP A 338 -20.41 -2.54 -21.67
N GLU A 339 -21.21 -2.44 -20.59
CA GLU A 339 -22.63 -2.09 -20.60
C GLU A 339 -22.92 -0.67 -20.09
N ASP A 340 -21.89 0.19 -20.03
CA ASP A 340 -21.95 1.57 -19.51
C ASP A 340 -22.45 1.64 -18.05
N GLN A 341 -22.30 0.59 -17.24
CA GLN A 341 -22.68 0.60 -15.82
C GLN A 341 -21.48 0.94 -14.93
N PRO A 342 -21.66 1.76 -13.87
CA PRO A 342 -20.58 2.09 -12.95
C PRO A 342 -20.07 0.83 -12.24
N VAL A 343 -18.75 0.67 -12.17
CA VAL A 343 -18.13 -0.44 -11.44
C VAL A 343 -18.15 -0.14 -9.94
N VAL A 344 -18.88 -0.97 -9.17
CA VAL A 344 -19.02 -0.84 -7.70
C VAL A 344 -18.76 -2.20 -7.04
N TRP A 345 -17.97 -2.21 -5.97
CA TRP A 345 -17.59 -3.43 -5.25
C TRP A 345 -18.74 -4.10 -4.47
N GLU A 346 -19.64 -3.29 -3.91
CA GLU A 346 -20.69 -3.76 -2.99
C GLU A 346 -21.82 -4.54 -3.66
N ASP A 347 -21.94 -4.46 -5.00
CA ASP A 347 -23.01 -5.13 -5.71
C ASP A 347 -22.76 -6.64 -5.90
N ASP A 348 -23.82 -7.38 -6.21
CA ASP A 348 -23.70 -8.80 -6.53
C ASP A 348 -23.05 -8.94 -7.93
N PRO A 349 -21.89 -9.62 -8.06
CA PRO A 349 -21.23 -9.75 -9.36
C PRO A 349 -22.11 -10.44 -10.40
N ARG A 350 -23.11 -11.23 -9.98
CA ARG A 350 -24.04 -11.93 -10.88
C ARG A 350 -25.03 -10.98 -11.57
N ASP A 351 -25.27 -9.79 -11.03
CA ASP A 351 -26.20 -8.83 -11.63
C ASP A 351 -25.67 -8.23 -12.94
N PHE A 352 -24.36 -8.32 -13.17
CA PHE A 352 -23.67 -7.72 -14.31
C PHE A 352 -22.87 -8.72 -15.14
N ILE A 353 -22.83 -9.99 -14.73
CA ILE A 353 -22.18 -11.06 -15.47
C ILE A 353 -23.27 -11.88 -16.17
N ARG A 354 -23.03 -12.24 -17.44
CA ARG A 354 -23.91 -13.18 -18.14
C ARG A 354 -24.03 -14.50 -17.36
N THR A 355 -25.23 -14.80 -16.87
CA THR A 355 -25.57 -16.11 -16.29
C THR A 355 -26.36 -16.95 -17.29
N VAL A 356 -26.08 -18.25 -17.36
CA VAL A 356 -26.85 -19.21 -18.16
C VAL A 356 -27.70 -20.14 -17.30
N ASN A 357 -28.77 -20.70 -17.88
CA ASN A 357 -29.71 -21.58 -17.17
C ASN A 357 -29.37 -23.07 -17.30
N GLY A 358 -28.39 -23.42 -18.14
CA GLY A 358 -27.98 -24.80 -18.34
C GLY A 358 -26.73 -24.91 -19.22
N ARG A 359 -26.08 -26.08 -19.16
CA ARG A 359 -24.82 -26.35 -19.86
C ARG A 359 -24.90 -26.16 -21.37
N ASP A 360 -26.06 -26.44 -21.97
CA ASP A 360 -26.27 -26.35 -23.43
C ASP A 360 -26.25 -24.89 -23.94
N GLU A 361 -26.33 -23.90 -23.04
CA GLU A 361 -26.25 -22.46 -23.37
C GLU A 361 -24.81 -21.91 -23.28
N LEU A 362 -23.86 -22.72 -22.83
CA LEU A 362 -22.43 -22.37 -22.81
C LEU A 362 -21.84 -22.57 -24.20
N ASP A 363 -21.29 -21.49 -24.75
CA ASP A 363 -20.50 -21.49 -25.99
C ASP A 363 -19.06 -21.14 -25.63
N LEU A 364 -18.33 -22.15 -25.12
CA LEU A 364 -16.99 -21.95 -24.58
C LEU A 364 -15.95 -21.95 -25.70
N SER A 365 -15.00 -21.01 -25.61
CA SER A 365 -13.83 -20.97 -26.47
C SER A 365 -13.02 -22.27 -26.32
N ASN A 366 -12.45 -22.73 -27.45
CA ASN A 366 -11.64 -23.93 -27.47
C ASN A 366 -10.32 -23.66 -28.21
N PRO A 367 -9.29 -23.16 -27.51
CA PRO A 367 -7.98 -22.94 -28.11
C PRO A 367 -7.45 -24.25 -28.67
N ASN A 368 -6.83 -24.18 -29.85
CA ASN A 368 -6.27 -25.33 -30.56
C ASN A 368 -4.74 -25.32 -30.63
N GLU A 369 -4.09 -24.20 -30.26
CA GLU A 369 -2.64 -24.02 -30.32
C GLU A 369 -2.12 -23.25 -29.09
N VAL A 370 -0.88 -23.53 -28.70
CA VAL A 370 -0.14 -22.85 -27.63
C VAL A 370 0.54 -21.60 -28.20
N ARG A 371 0.43 -20.45 -27.53
CA ARG A 371 1.12 -19.20 -27.92
C ARG A 371 2.55 -19.18 -27.34
N GLU A 372 3.57 -18.93 -28.17
CA GLU A 372 4.99 -18.99 -27.75
C GLU A 372 5.39 -17.89 -26.74
N GLU A 373 4.77 -16.70 -26.80
CA GLU A 373 5.06 -15.55 -25.94
C GLU A 373 3.76 -14.99 -25.37
N LEU A 374 3.17 -15.70 -24.39
CA LEU A 374 1.86 -15.35 -23.84
C LEU A 374 1.90 -14.13 -22.89
N LYS A 375 3.00 -13.97 -22.13
CA LYS A 375 3.12 -12.97 -21.06
C LYS A 375 4.23 -11.96 -21.39
N GLN A 376 3.85 -10.71 -21.69
CA GLN A 376 4.82 -9.63 -21.90
C GLN A 376 5.11 -8.86 -20.60
N TYR A 377 4.07 -8.61 -19.80
CA TYR A 377 4.13 -7.81 -18.58
C TYR A 377 3.20 -8.38 -17.50
N CYS A 378 3.74 -8.68 -16.32
CA CYS A 378 2.95 -9.00 -15.13
C CYS A 378 3.17 -7.92 -14.09
N ASP A 379 2.12 -7.20 -13.72
CA ASP A 379 2.19 -6.27 -12.59
C ASP A 379 2.14 -7.05 -11.28
N GLN A 380 3.31 -7.26 -10.66
CA GLN A 380 3.41 -7.97 -9.38
C GLN A 380 2.84 -7.18 -8.20
N ASN A 381 2.43 -5.92 -8.40
CA ASN A 381 1.78 -5.11 -7.37
C ASN A 381 0.27 -5.38 -7.29
N ARG A 382 -0.32 -6.07 -8.28
CA ARG A 382 -1.77 -6.33 -8.37
C ARG A 382 -2.06 -7.82 -8.24
N VAL A 383 -1.99 -8.32 -7.00
CA VAL A 383 -2.10 -9.75 -6.71
C VAL A 383 -3.07 -10.03 -5.57
N ARG A 384 -4.15 -10.76 -5.85
CA ARG A 384 -5.09 -11.30 -4.84
C ARG A 384 -4.83 -12.78 -4.64
N ALA A 385 -4.94 -13.27 -3.40
CA ALA A 385 -4.79 -14.67 -3.09
C ALA A 385 -6.03 -15.24 -2.37
N TYR A 386 -6.30 -16.51 -2.62
CA TYR A 386 -7.38 -17.27 -1.99
C TYR A 386 -6.79 -18.50 -1.33
N LEU A 387 -7.23 -18.80 -0.11
CA LEU A 387 -6.82 -20.02 0.58
C LEU A 387 -7.91 -21.08 0.39
N LEU A 388 -7.67 -22.00 -0.55
CA LEU A 388 -8.63 -23.02 -0.96
C LEU A 388 -8.33 -24.35 -0.27
N ARG A 389 -9.36 -25.17 0.00
CA ARG A 389 -9.19 -26.48 0.63
C ARG A 389 -9.14 -27.58 -0.43
N GLY A 390 -8.18 -28.50 -0.36
CA GLY A 390 -8.14 -29.64 -1.28
C GLY A 390 -6.80 -30.37 -1.35
N LEU A 391 -6.50 -30.93 -2.52
CA LEU A 391 -5.28 -31.66 -2.85
C LEU A 391 -4.44 -30.85 -3.85
N SER A 392 -3.14 -30.77 -3.61
CA SER A 392 -2.15 -30.16 -4.52
C SER A 392 -0.83 -30.93 -4.44
N ALA A 393 -0.03 -30.89 -5.50
CA ALA A 393 1.30 -31.51 -5.57
C ALA A 393 2.25 -30.97 -4.47
N ALA A 394 1.92 -29.82 -3.87
CA ALA A 394 2.48 -29.36 -2.60
C ALA A 394 1.41 -28.51 -1.85
N PRO A 395 0.70 -29.09 -0.87
CA PRO A 395 -0.21 -28.31 -0.04
C PRO A 395 0.58 -27.40 0.91
N TYR A 396 0.01 -26.26 1.30
CA TYR A 396 0.60 -25.37 2.29
C TYR A 396 0.74 -26.10 3.64
N ALA A 397 1.97 -26.35 4.08
CA ALA A 397 2.26 -26.99 5.36
C ALA A 397 3.45 -26.29 6.04
N LYS A 398 3.26 -25.79 7.27
CA LYS A 398 4.34 -25.22 8.10
C LYS A 398 5.12 -26.37 8.76
N GLY A 399 6.42 -26.50 8.49
CA GLY A 399 7.32 -27.52 9.08
C GLY A 399 8.38 -28.07 8.12
N LYS A 400 9.37 -28.83 8.63
CA LYS A 400 10.40 -29.47 7.78
C LYS A 400 9.73 -30.32 6.68
N PRO A 401 10.21 -30.23 5.42
CA PRO A 401 9.71 -31.05 4.33
C PRO A 401 10.12 -32.51 4.57
N ASP A 402 9.34 -33.25 5.34
CA ASP A 402 9.47 -34.70 5.41
C ASP A 402 8.72 -35.32 4.23
N ASP A 403 9.46 -36.05 3.39
CA ASP A 403 9.09 -37.06 2.37
C ASP A 403 7.60 -37.45 2.30
N ARG A 404 6.70 -36.60 1.78
CA ARG A 404 5.29 -37.00 1.70
C ARG A 404 4.63 -36.60 0.38
N ALA A 405 3.98 -37.60 -0.21
CA ALA A 405 3.04 -37.57 -1.33
C ALA A 405 2.00 -36.44 -1.20
N PRO A 406 1.21 -36.12 -2.26
CA PRO A 406 0.16 -35.11 -2.16
C PRO A 406 -0.75 -35.36 -0.95
N LYS A 407 -1.05 -34.31 -0.20
CA LYS A 407 -1.93 -34.40 0.98
C LYS A 407 -3.09 -33.46 0.88
N LYS A 408 -4.17 -33.84 1.57
CA LYS A 408 -5.30 -32.94 1.84
C LYS A 408 -4.80 -31.80 2.72
N GLY A 409 -5.13 -30.57 2.38
CA GLY A 409 -4.73 -29.38 3.12
C GLY A 409 -5.28 -28.12 2.46
N TYR A 410 -4.64 -26.99 2.75
CA TYR A 410 -4.93 -25.73 2.08
C TYR A 410 -3.95 -25.49 0.94
N THR A 411 -4.42 -24.87 -0.14
CA THR A 411 -3.63 -24.46 -1.30
C THR A 411 -3.95 -23.02 -1.62
N ARG A 412 -2.91 -22.23 -1.89
CA ARG A 412 -3.07 -20.84 -2.31
C ARG A 412 -3.41 -20.80 -3.79
N LEU A 413 -4.52 -20.18 -4.16
CA LEU A 413 -4.76 -19.71 -5.53
C LEU A 413 -4.37 -18.24 -5.58
N THR A 414 -3.43 -17.89 -6.43
CA THR A 414 -3.01 -16.51 -6.68
C THR A 414 -3.52 -16.08 -8.04
N LEU A 415 -4.23 -14.95 -8.07
CA LEU A 415 -4.72 -14.29 -9.27
C LEU A 415 -3.78 -13.13 -9.59
N THR A 416 -3.22 -13.12 -10.80
CA THR A 416 -2.42 -12.00 -11.31
C THR A 416 -2.91 -11.63 -12.70
N GLU A 417 -3.05 -10.34 -12.97
CA GLU A 417 -3.40 -9.84 -14.30
C GLU A 417 -2.15 -9.64 -15.17
N PHE A 418 -2.34 -9.78 -16.48
CA PHE A 418 -1.33 -9.47 -17.47
C PHE A 418 -1.97 -9.03 -18.78
N GLU A 419 -1.16 -8.43 -19.66
CA GLU A 419 -1.54 -8.11 -21.03
C GLU A 419 -0.66 -8.93 -21.99
N THR A 420 -1.28 -9.46 -23.05
CA THR A 420 -0.57 -10.14 -24.12
C THR A 420 0.07 -9.14 -25.09
N ASP A 421 0.99 -9.60 -25.93
CA ASP A 421 1.65 -8.77 -26.96
C ASP A 421 0.67 -8.11 -27.96
N ASP A 422 -0.50 -8.72 -28.17
CA ASP A 422 -1.58 -8.24 -29.02
C ASP A 422 -2.63 -7.39 -28.29
N GLY A 423 -2.40 -7.08 -27.01
CA GLY A 423 -3.24 -6.20 -26.19
C GLY A 423 -4.48 -6.86 -25.59
N GLU A 424 -4.53 -8.20 -25.54
CA GLU A 424 -5.61 -8.92 -24.88
C GLU A 424 -5.39 -8.97 -23.36
N TYR A 425 -6.47 -8.80 -22.62
CA TYR A 425 -6.48 -8.99 -21.17
C TYR A 425 -6.27 -10.47 -20.82
N GLY A 426 -5.39 -10.72 -19.85
CA GLY A 426 -5.02 -12.05 -19.39
C GLY A 426 -5.09 -12.21 -17.87
N LEU A 427 -5.44 -13.42 -17.44
CA LEU A 427 -5.42 -13.85 -16.04
C LEU A 427 -4.49 -15.03 -15.85
N ASP A 428 -3.57 -14.93 -14.89
CA ASP A 428 -2.70 -16.01 -14.44
C ASP A 428 -3.23 -16.57 -13.11
N LEU A 429 -3.73 -17.80 -13.16
CA LEU A 429 -4.19 -18.55 -11.99
C LEU A 429 -3.09 -19.48 -11.52
N HIS A 430 -2.35 -19.06 -10.51
CA HIS A 430 -1.26 -19.84 -9.95
C HIS A 430 -1.69 -20.57 -8.68
N PHE A 431 -1.61 -21.90 -8.69
CA PHE A 431 -1.99 -22.74 -7.57
C PHE A 431 -0.76 -23.22 -6.78
N GLY A 432 -0.43 -22.51 -5.71
CA GLY A 432 0.67 -22.81 -4.80
C GLY A 432 1.59 -21.62 -4.51
N SER A 433 2.67 -21.91 -3.78
CA SER A 433 3.73 -20.98 -3.38
C SER A 433 5.02 -21.16 -4.20
N GLY A 434 4.98 -20.68 -5.44
CA GLY A 434 6.15 -20.58 -6.31
C GLY A 434 6.36 -21.77 -7.25
N SER A 435 7.58 -21.90 -7.78
CA SER A 435 7.87 -22.73 -8.97
C SER A 435 7.78 -24.25 -8.82
N TRP A 436 7.36 -24.74 -7.65
CA TRP A 436 7.46 -26.16 -7.26
C TRP A 436 6.14 -26.74 -6.74
N GLU A 437 5.02 -26.01 -6.88
CA GLU A 437 3.76 -26.36 -6.23
C GLU A 437 2.61 -26.33 -7.22
N GLY A 438 1.77 -27.38 -7.21
CA GLY A 438 0.51 -27.49 -7.95
C GLY A 438 0.65 -27.32 -9.46
N GLY A 439 0.46 -26.10 -9.93
CA GLY A 439 0.47 -25.73 -11.34
C GLY A 439 -0.05 -24.30 -11.55
N TYR A 440 -0.07 -23.84 -12.79
CA TYR A 440 -0.74 -22.60 -13.15
C TYR A 440 -1.42 -22.74 -14.51
N VAL A 441 -2.45 -21.92 -14.73
CA VAL A 441 -3.14 -21.80 -16.01
C VAL A 441 -3.39 -20.33 -16.31
N CYS A 442 -3.07 -19.94 -17.54
CA CYS A 442 -3.26 -18.60 -18.05
C CYS A 442 -4.46 -18.61 -19.00
N LEU A 443 -5.34 -17.64 -18.82
CA LEU A 443 -6.52 -17.43 -19.65
C LEU A 443 -6.40 -16.06 -20.29
N VAL A 444 -6.72 -15.94 -21.58
CA VAL A 444 -6.64 -14.68 -22.34
C VAL A 444 -7.91 -14.43 -23.14
N GLY A 445 -8.34 -13.17 -23.21
CA GLY A 445 -9.50 -12.76 -24.01
C GLY A 445 -10.77 -13.55 -23.65
N GLU A 446 -11.39 -14.18 -24.65
CA GLU A 446 -12.64 -14.97 -24.50
C GLU A 446 -12.54 -16.08 -23.44
N GLN A 447 -11.33 -16.61 -23.17
CA GLN A 447 -11.14 -17.64 -22.13
C GLN A 447 -11.37 -17.09 -20.72
N VAL A 448 -11.11 -15.80 -20.50
CA VAL A 448 -11.43 -15.11 -19.24
C VAL A 448 -12.95 -14.94 -19.13
N ASP A 449 -13.61 -14.55 -20.21
CA ASP A 449 -15.07 -14.39 -20.26
C ASP A 449 -15.79 -15.73 -20.02
N ASP A 450 -15.25 -16.83 -20.57
CA ASP A 450 -15.71 -18.19 -20.32
C ASP A 450 -15.63 -18.57 -18.83
N LEU A 451 -14.48 -18.31 -18.19
CA LEU A 451 -14.31 -18.58 -16.76
C LEU A 451 -15.32 -17.80 -15.92
N VAL A 452 -15.45 -16.51 -16.19
CA VAL A 452 -16.36 -15.61 -15.47
C VAL A 452 -17.81 -16.06 -15.64
N THR A 453 -18.23 -16.39 -16.86
CA THR A 453 -19.57 -16.90 -17.19
C THR A 453 -19.86 -18.22 -16.46
N VAL A 454 -18.91 -19.16 -16.50
CA VAL A 454 -19.04 -20.47 -15.82
C VAL A 454 -19.16 -20.32 -14.31
N LEU A 455 -18.30 -19.49 -13.69
CA LEU A 455 -18.33 -19.26 -12.25
C LEU A 455 -19.63 -18.58 -11.79
N ALA A 456 -20.11 -17.59 -12.53
CA ALA A 456 -21.38 -16.91 -12.24
C ALA A 456 -22.59 -17.83 -12.44
N SER A 457 -22.47 -18.85 -13.30
CA SER A 457 -23.56 -19.77 -13.64
C SER A 457 -23.53 -21.10 -12.87
N ILE A 458 -22.56 -21.34 -11.96
CA ILE A 458 -22.36 -22.65 -11.29
C ILE A 458 -23.59 -23.14 -10.53
N ASP A 459 -24.49 -22.23 -10.13
CA ASP A 459 -25.74 -22.55 -9.45
C ASP A 459 -26.71 -23.31 -10.36
N ASN A 460 -26.55 -23.15 -11.68
CA ASN A 460 -27.41 -23.72 -12.73
C ASN A 460 -26.69 -24.78 -13.58
N ILE A 461 -25.38 -24.94 -13.46
CA ILE A 461 -24.58 -25.89 -14.24
C ILE A 461 -23.79 -26.84 -13.33
N GLU A 462 -23.92 -28.15 -13.57
CA GLU A 462 -23.25 -29.16 -12.74
C GLU A 462 -21.72 -29.16 -12.94
N GLU A 463 -21.28 -29.05 -14.20
CA GLU A 463 -19.87 -29.04 -14.58
C GLU A 463 -19.61 -28.33 -15.91
N ALA A 464 -18.43 -27.73 -16.05
CA ALA A 464 -17.89 -27.15 -17.27
C ALA A 464 -16.36 -27.23 -17.29
N THR A 465 -15.77 -26.99 -18.46
CA THR A 465 -14.31 -27.00 -18.63
C THR A 465 -13.89 -25.75 -19.38
N VAL A 466 -12.99 -24.98 -18.80
CA VAL A 466 -12.34 -23.84 -19.48
C VAL A 466 -10.91 -24.24 -19.78
N THR A 467 -10.48 -24.07 -21.03
CA THR A 467 -9.12 -24.46 -21.45
C THR A 467 -8.23 -23.22 -21.51
N GLY A 468 -7.12 -23.24 -20.78
CA GLY A 468 -6.09 -22.21 -20.83
C GLY A 468 -4.72 -22.78 -21.16
N GLN A 469 -3.68 -21.94 -21.08
CA GLN A 469 -2.30 -22.33 -21.33
C GLN A 469 -1.49 -22.33 -20.03
N GLY A 470 -0.77 -23.40 -19.72
CA GLY A 470 0.06 -23.43 -18.53
C GLY A 470 0.80 -24.74 -18.29
N ARG A 471 1.08 -25.04 -17.01
CA ARG A 471 1.83 -26.23 -16.58
C ARG A 471 1.26 -26.81 -15.29
N VAL A 472 1.32 -28.14 -15.16
CA VAL A 472 0.94 -28.87 -13.94
C VAL A 472 2.08 -29.76 -13.46
N ILE A 473 2.17 -29.95 -12.15
CA ILE A 473 2.99 -30.98 -11.51
C ILE A 473 2.07 -32.17 -11.20
N ASP A 474 2.34 -33.33 -11.80
CA ASP A 474 1.48 -34.50 -11.61
C ASP A 474 1.47 -35.01 -10.17
N LEU A 475 0.31 -34.94 -9.52
CA LEU A 475 0.02 -35.49 -8.19
C LEU A 475 0.43 -36.97 -8.06
N GLY A 476 0.29 -37.77 -9.12
CA GLY A 476 0.56 -39.20 -9.09
C GLY A 476 2.05 -39.57 -9.10
N GLU A 477 2.89 -38.74 -9.70
CA GLU A 477 4.29 -39.06 -10.01
C GLU A 477 5.31 -38.21 -9.23
N PHE A 478 4.89 -37.07 -8.66
CA PHE A 478 5.80 -36.14 -8.01
C PHE A 478 6.40 -36.70 -6.70
N GLN A 479 7.73 -36.87 -6.67
CA GLN A 479 8.49 -37.29 -5.48
C GLN A 479 9.31 -36.12 -4.94
N PHE A 480 9.18 -35.80 -3.65
CA PHE A 480 9.88 -34.67 -3.02
C PHE A 480 11.38 -34.95 -2.78
N GLY A 481 12.19 -34.85 -3.83
CA GLY A 481 13.66 -34.82 -3.73
C GLY A 481 14.23 -33.61 -4.46
N TYR A 482 14.66 -32.58 -3.70
CA TYR A 482 15.11 -31.26 -4.20
C TYR A 482 16.31 -31.30 -5.18
N GLY A 483 16.91 -32.47 -5.45
CA GLY A 483 18.03 -32.66 -6.38
C GLY A 483 17.74 -33.53 -7.62
N GLN A 484 16.62 -34.25 -7.70
CA GLN A 484 16.33 -35.18 -8.81
C GLN A 484 15.18 -34.73 -9.73
N ASN A 485 14.48 -33.63 -9.40
CA ASN A 485 13.20 -33.28 -10.03
C ASN A 485 13.18 -31.92 -10.75
N TYR A 486 14.35 -31.38 -11.13
CA TYR A 486 14.45 -30.10 -11.85
C TYR A 486 13.60 -30.03 -13.13
N GLU A 487 13.37 -31.18 -13.80
CA GLU A 487 12.52 -31.29 -14.99
C GLU A 487 11.01 -31.04 -14.72
N TYR A 488 10.58 -31.09 -13.45
CA TYR A 488 9.18 -30.84 -13.03
C TYR A 488 8.96 -29.41 -12.52
N LYS A 489 10.00 -28.57 -12.52
CA LYS A 489 9.89 -27.17 -12.09
C LYS A 489 8.99 -26.42 -13.08
N LEU A 490 8.07 -25.61 -12.56
CA LEU A 490 7.14 -24.82 -13.37
C LEU A 490 7.82 -23.69 -14.15
N SER A 491 9.04 -23.28 -13.75
CA SER A 491 9.80 -22.20 -14.40
C SER A 491 11.32 -22.45 -14.44
N GLY A 492 12.00 -21.87 -15.43
CA GLY A 492 13.46 -22.00 -15.65
C GLY A 492 13.81 -22.75 -16.94
N GLU A 493 15.09 -22.76 -17.31
CA GLU A 493 15.59 -23.31 -18.60
C GLU A 493 15.28 -24.80 -18.83
N GLN A 494 15.06 -25.57 -17.76
CA GLN A 494 14.76 -27.00 -17.82
C GLN A 494 13.26 -27.31 -17.69
N ALA A 495 12.41 -26.29 -17.59
CA ALA A 495 10.97 -26.48 -17.46
C ALA A 495 10.37 -27.00 -18.77
N ARG A 496 9.41 -27.93 -18.67
CA ARG A 496 8.69 -28.42 -19.85
C ARG A 496 7.95 -27.28 -20.55
N PRO A 497 7.74 -27.34 -21.87
CA PRO A 497 6.93 -26.35 -22.58
C PRO A 497 5.53 -26.20 -21.95
N GLU A 498 4.94 -25.02 -22.08
CA GLU A 498 3.53 -24.83 -21.74
C GLU A 498 2.64 -25.62 -22.69
N GLN A 499 1.48 -26.02 -22.19
CA GLN A 499 0.50 -26.80 -22.93
C GLN A 499 -0.90 -26.28 -22.65
N LEU A 500 -1.85 -26.67 -23.49
CA LEU A 500 -3.26 -26.39 -23.25
C LEU A 500 -3.77 -27.29 -22.12
N LEU A 501 -4.27 -26.67 -21.06
CA LEU A 501 -4.72 -27.34 -19.84
C LEU A 501 -6.21 -27.10 -19.61
N PRO A 502 -7.03 -28.17 -19.49
CA PRO A 502 -8.41 -28.04 -19.06
C PRO A 502 -8.49 -27.78 -17.55
N LEU A 503 -9.05 -26.62 -17.20
CA LEU A 503 -9.54 -26.31 -15.86
C LEU A 503 -11.00 -26.79 -15.75
N GLN A 504 -11.21 -27.91 -15.07
CA GLN A 504 -12.55 -28.44 -14.82
C GLN A 504 -13.15 -27.73 -13.62
N LEU A 505 -14.37 -27.24 -13.79
CA LEU A 505 -15.16 -26.52 -12.81
C LEU A 505 -16.41 -27.37 -12.54
N ARG A 506 -16.63 -27.77 -11.28
CA ARG A 506 -17.85 -28.49 -10.88
C ARG A 506 -18.54 -27.80 -9.72
N SER A 507 -19.86 -27.70 -9.79
CA SER A 507 -20.67 -27.28 -8.65
C SER A 507 -20.43 -28.20 -7.45
N VAL A 508 -20.35 -27.62 -6.26
CA VAL A 508 -20.22 -28.37 -5.01
C VAL A 508 -20.93 -27.62 -3.89
N GLU A 509 -21.66 -28.35 -3.06
CA GLU A 509 -22.31 -27.78 -1.87
C GLU A 509 -21.24 -27.52 -0.80
N THR A 510 -21.18 -26.28 -0.32
CA THR A 510 -20.29 -25.79 0.75
C THR A 510 -21.10 -25.23 1.91
N ASP A 511 -20.45 -24.94 3.04
CA ASP A 511 -21.15 -24.50 4.26
C ASP A 511 -21.84 -23.12 4.10
N ASP A 512 -21.38 -22.32 3.13
CA ASP A 512 -21.89 -21.00 2.77
C ASP A 512 -22.79 -21.00 1.52
N GLY A 513 -23.06 -22.17 0.92
CA GLY A 513 -23.98 -22.35 -0.20
C GLY A 513 -23.38 -23.12 -1.38
N ILE A 514 -23.47 -22.59 -2.61
CA ILE A 514 -22.95 -23.27 -3.81
C ILE A 514 -21.55 -22.74 -4.15
N GLY A 515 -20.54 -23.54 -3.84
CA GLY A 515 -19.14 -23.32 -4.22
C GLY A 515 -18.78 -23.98 -5.54
N VAL A 516 -17.48 -23.98 -5.84
CA VAL A 516 -16.91 -24.59 -7.04
C VAL A 516 -15.69 -25.45 -6.70
N ARG A 517 -15.67 -26.67 -7.26
CA ARG A 517 -14.50 -27.54 -7.27
C ARG A 517 -13.68 -27.28 -8.53
N LEU A 518 -12.41 -26.94 -8.34
CA LEU A 518 -11.43 -26.61 -9.37
C LEU A 518 -10.45 -27.78 -9.54
N GLN A 519 -10.38 -28.35 -10.73
CA GLN A 519 -9.38 -29.37 -11.06
C GLN A 519 -8.58 -28.95 -12.29
N LEU A 520 -7.27 -28.81 -12.14
CA LEU A 520 -6.36 -28.54 -13.27
C LEU A 520 -5.64 -29.82 -13.62
N CYS A 521 -6.05 -30.46 -14.71
CA CYS A 521 -5.57 -31.77 -15.12
C CYS A 521 -5.25 -31.81 -16.62
N GLU A 522 -4.38 -32.71 -17.04
CA GLU A 522 -4.16 -33.12 -18.42
C GLU A 522 -4.13 -34.65 -18.46
N ASP A 523 -4.98 -35.28 -19.28
CA ASP A 523 -5.10 -36.74 -19.35
C ASP A 523 -5.27 -37.38 -17.96
N SER A 524 -4.29 -38.18 -17.51
CA SER A 524 -4.25 -38.82 -16.19
C SER A 524 -3.52 -38.02 -15.12
N LYS A 525 -2.92 -36.87 -15.48
CA LYS A 525 -2.12 -36.04 -14.61
C LYS A 525 -2.97 -34.92 -14.06
N CYS A 526 -3.02 -34.77 -12.75
CA CYS A 526 -3.71 -33.65 -12.12
C CYS A 526 -2.71 -32.89 -11.27
N GLY A 527 -2.69 -31.57 -11.34
CA GLY A 527 -1.84 -30.72 -10.49
C GLY A 527 -2.53 -30.29 -9.21
N VAL A 528 -3.83 -29.99 -9.31
CA VAL A 528 -4.66 -29.54 -8.19
C VAL A 528 -6.08 -30.06 -8.28
N ASP A 529 -6.69 -30.21 -7.11
CA ASP A 529 -8.09 -30.58 -6.91
C ASP A 529 -8.60 -29.87 -5.64
N LEU A 530 -9.19 -28.69 -5.82
CA LEU A 530 -9.48 -27.73 -4.77
C LEU A 530 -10.96 -27.38 -4.73
N VAL A 531 -11.44 -26.92 -3.57
CA VAL A 531 -12.78 -26.37 -3.37
C VAL A 531 -12.64 -24.91 -2.98
N MET A 532 -13.36 -24.07 -3.72
CA MET A 532 -13.61 -22.65 -3.47
C MET A 532 -15.07 -22.51 -3.01
N THR A 533 -15.30 -21.82 -1.90
CA THR A 533 -16.66 -21.68 -1.32
C THR A 533 -17.50 -20.66 -2.09
N GLU A 534 -18.80 -20.52 -1.77
CA GLU A 534 -19.65 -19.54 -2.45
C GLU A 534 -19.13 -18.11 -2.26
N VAL A 535 -18.77 -17.74 -1.03
CA VAL A 535 -18.24 -16.41 -0.73
C VAL A 535 -16.94 -16.16 -1.47
N GLN A 536 -16.01 -17.13 -1.47
CA GLN A 536 -14.76 -17.01 -2.21
C GLN A 536 -14.98 -16.89 -3.72
N ARG A 537 -15.97 -17.62 -4.28
CA ARG A 537 -16.34 -17.54 -5.69
C ARG A 537 -16.89 -16.16 -6.06
N LEU A 538 -17.81 -15.63 -5.26
CA LEU A 538 -18.38 -14.30 -5.51
C LEU A 538 -17.32 -13.20 -5.37
N ASP A 539 -16.45 -13.29 -4.36
CA ASP A 539 -15.30 -12.38 -4.21
C ASP A 539 -14.32 -12.48 -5.38
N PHE A 540 -14.07 -13.69 -5.88
CA PHE A 540 -13.24 -13.93 -7.06
C PHE A 540 -13.82 -13.27 -8.32
N LEU A 541 -15.13 -13.37 -8.53
CA LEU A 541 -15.83 -12.69 -9.64
C LEU A 541 -15.74 -11.16 -9.52
N ARG A 542 -15.94 -10.61 -8.31
CA ARG A 542 -15.77 -9.18 -8.05
C ARG A 542 -14.34 -8.73 -8.31
N THR A 543 -13.36 -9.50 -7.85
CA THR A 543 -11.93 -9.21 -8.05
C THR A 543 -11.60 -9.16 -9.54
N ILE A 544 -12.07 -10.10 -10.36
CA ILE A 544 -11.84 -10.05 -11.81
C ILE A 544 -12.50 -8.82 -12.44
N ARG A 545 -13.73 -8.48 -12.02
CA ARG A 545 -14.45 -7.30 -12.54
C ARG A 545 -13.69 -6.00 -12.22
N VAL A 546 -13.25 -5.82 -10.98
CA VAL A 546 -12.46 -4.65 -10.58
C VAL A 546 -11.07 -4.65 -11.21
N ALA A 547 -10.42 -5.81 -11.36
CA ALA A 547 -9.15 -5.91 -12.07
C ALA A 547 -9.26 -5.48 -13.55
N ARG A 548 -10.35 -5.86 -14.23
CA ARG A 548 -10.58 -5.51 -15.64
C ARG A 548 -11.03 -4.07 -15.85
N PHE A 549 -11.96 -3.61 -15.01
CA PHE A 549 -12.73 -2.39 -15.27
C PHE A 549 -12.74 -1.43 -14.11
N GLY A 550 -12.27 -1.80 -12.93
CA GLY A 550 -12.32 -0.97 -11.72
C GLY A 550 -10.95 -0.41 -11.33
N ARG A 551 -10.88 0.18 -10.14
CA ARG A 551 -9.64 0.74 -9.60
C ARG A 551 -8.99 -0.26 -8.66
N PRO A 552 -7.66 -0.37 -8.63
CA PRO A 552 -6.95 -1.21 -7.65
C PRO A 552 -7.40 -0.95 -6.21
N SER A 553 -7.60 0.32 -5.83
CA SER A 553 -8.04 0.71 -4.48
C SER A 553 -9.44 0.24 -4.08
N GLU A 554 -10.25 -0.20 -5.06
CA GLU A 554 -11.58 -0.80 -4.84
C GLU A 554 -11.49 -2.30 -4.57
N ILE A 555 -10.35 -2.91 -4.88
CA ILE A 555 -9.99 -4.20 -4.31
C ILE A 555 -9.59 -3.90 -2.86
N PRO A 556 -10.31 -4.41 -1.84
CA PRO A 556 -9.89 -4.23 -0.47
C PRO A 556 -8.43 -4.66 -0.31
N GLY A 557 -7.63 -3.70 0.20
CA GLY A 557 -6.31 -3.87 0.81
C GLY A 557 -5.08 -4.07 -0.10
N ASP A 558 -4.88 -3.05 -0.92
CA ASP A 558 -3.83 -2.87 -1.94
C ASP A 558 -2.34 -2.95 -1.51
N ASN A 559 -1.99 -3.27 -0.25
CA ASN A 559 -0.61 -3.11 0.25
C ASN A 559 0.15 -4.39 0.63
N GLY A 560 -0.28 -5.55 0.13
CA GLY A 560 0.55 -6.77 0.09
C GLY A 560 -0.21 -8.09 0.25
N TYR A 561 -0.38 -8.84 -0.84
CA TYR A 561 -0.87 -10.22 -0.90
C TYR A 561 -1.99 -10.57 0.10
N GLU A 562 -3.14 -9.94 -0.06
CA GLU A 562 -4.29 -10.21 0.78
C GLU A 562 -4.99 -11.54 0.45
N ARG A 563 -5.64 -12.11 1.47
CA ARG A 563 -6.11 -13.49 1.46
C ARG A 563 -7.54 -13.62 1.93
N VAL A 564 -8.39 -14.16 1.07
CA VAL A 564 -9.74 -14.61 1.46
C VAL A 564 -9.68 -16.04 1.97
N GLY A 565 -10.21 -16.23 3.17
CA GLY A 565 -10.21 -17.50 3.89
C GLY A 565 -11.33 -18.44 3.44
N PRO A 566 -11.33 -19.68 3.93
CA PRO A 566 -12.37 -20.67 3.62
C PRO A 566 -13.77 -20.27 4.10
N GLU A 567 -13.88 -19.34 5.05
CA GLU A 567 -15.15 -18.84 5.59
C GLU A 567 -15.53 -17.47 5.00
N GLY A 568 -14.80 -16.97 3.99
CA GLY A 568 -15.10 -15.70 3.35
C GLY A 568 -14.63 -14.45 4.10
N ASP A 569 -14.05 -14.61 5.29
CA ASP A 569 -13.43 -13.51 6.03
C ASP A 569 -12.18 -12.99 5.30
N ASP A 570 -11.95 -11.68 5.32
CA ASP A 570 -10.65 -11.09 4.98
C ASP A 570 -9.67 -11.44 6.11
N THR A 571 -8.72 -12.32 5.80
CA THR A 571 -8.07 -13.11 6.85
C THR A 571 -6.82 -12.50 7.49
N TRP A 572 -6.61 -11.20 7.30
CA TRP A 572 -5.53 -10.49 7.96
C TRP A 572 -6.04 -9.69 9.16
N ASP A 573 -5.97 -10.30 10.34
CA ASP A 573 -5.64 -9.54 11.55
C ASP A 573 -4.19 -9.09 11.36
N LYS A 574 -3.90 -7.78 11.26
CA LYS A 574 -2.57 -7.20 10.92
C LYS A 574 -1.41 -7.69 11.82
N ARG A 575 -1.68 -8.49 12.85
CA ARG A 575 -0.71 -9.02 13.82
C ARG A 575 -0.58 -10.56 13.84
N ARG A 576 -1.43 -11.33 13.14
CA ARG A 576 -1.36 -12.82 13.08
C ARG A 576 -2.00 -13.34 11.80
N SER A 577 -1.32 -14.25 11.10
CA SER A 577 -1.96 -14.89 9.94
C SER A 577 -3.07 -15.83 10.41
N ILE A 578 -4.18 -15.93 9.67
CA ILE A 578 -5.26 -16.89 10.00
C ILE A 578 -4.78 -18.35 9.96
N GLU A 579 -3.64 -18.59 9.33
CA GLU A 579 -2.89 -19.84 9.32
C GLU A 579 -2.43 -20.24 10.73
N GLU A 580 -2.26 -19.27 11.64
CA GLU A 580 -2.02 -19.45 13.08
C GLU A 580 -3.33 -19.59 13.87
N ARG A 581 -4.45 -19.03 13.39
CA ARG A 581 -5.78 -19.17 14.03
C ARG A 581 -6.45 -20.51 13.78
N HIS A 582 -6.38 -21.07 12.57
CA HIS A 582 -7.03 -22.34 12.21
C HIS A 582 -6.14 -23.58 12.40
N GLN A 583 -5.10 -23.46 13.22
CA GLN A 583 -4.31 -24.60 13.66
C GLN A 583 -4.99 -25.40 14.78
N SER A 584 -6.30 -25.66 14.66
CA SER A 584 -7.01 -26.62 15.49
C SER A 584 -7.32 -27.88 14.68
N ASP A 585 -6.65 -28.98 15.05
CA ASP A 585 -6.91 -30.37 14.67
C ASP A 585 -6.54 -30.83 13.25
N LEU A 586 -5.24 -31.09 13.06
CA LEU A 586 -4.79 -32.21 12.21
C LEU A 586 -4.60 -33.53 13.00
N SER A 587 -5.05 -33.59 14.25
CA SER A 587 -5.08 -34.81 15.08
C SER A 587 -6.44 -35.53 15.11
N VAL A 588 -7.47 -35.01 14.43
CA VAL A 588 -8.78 -35.65 14.35
C VAL A 588 -9.25 -35.69 12.90
N PHE A 589 -8.67 -36.59 12.10
CA PHE A 589 -9.32 -37.36 11.03
C PHE A 589 -8.43 -38.52 10.60
#